data_AF-A0AAN6D2R5-F1
#
_entry.id   AF-A0AAN6D2R5-F1
#
_cell.length_a   1.000
_cell.length_b   1.000
_cell.length_c   1.000
_cell.angle_alpha   90.00
_cell.angle_beta   90.00
_cell.angle_gamma   90.00
#
_symmetry.space_group_name_H-M   'P 1'
#
loop_
_entity.id
_entity.type
_entity.pdbx_description
1 polymer ?
#
loop_
_entity_poly.entity_id
_entity_poly.type
_entity_poly.pdbx_seq_one_letter_code
_entity_poly.pdbx_strand_id
1 'polypeptide(L)'
;MNQLQDLINSVSKSSTAQTLLQNEHVRTAWHALQKNESWLLYGSLSLAVALLVSRSLAAQPKPKKRKRSKRSKLQKPEPPNMSPEQQAQQDIDAILRDFETNYVPEMDKYIEAVEQEIAKPGPSKRKGKKSAKKPDASYKQKFEYQYLYFNESLLKLLMKLDSVEIYGSQDLRTKRKQCIKMIQNYLKKLDSYKPEIDKLTVKGL
;
A
#
# COMPACT_ATOMS: atom_id res chain seq x y z
N MET A 1 -29.94 15.92 26.30
CA MET A 1 -29.44 15.82 24.91
C MET A 1 -29.74 17.08 24.08
N ASN A 2 -29.77 18.30 24.65
CA ASN A 2 -30.21 19.50 23.89
C ASN A 2 -29.10 20.54 23.67
N GLN A 3 -27.93 20.43 24.30
CA GLN A 3 -26.87 21.44 24.17
C GLN A 3 -26.08 21.37 22.86
N LEU A 4 -26.00 20.18 22.23
CA LEU A 4 -25.37 20.04 20.92
C LEU A 4 -26.24 20.62 19.81
N GLN A 5 -27.56 20.46 19.90
CA GLN A 5 -28.48 20.99 18.90
C GLN A 5 -28.50 22.53 18.91
N ASP A 6 -28.41 23.13 20.10
CA ASP A 6 -28.36 24.60 20.25
C ASP A 6 -27.05 25.20 19.76
N LEU A 7 -25.92 24.50 19.93
CA LEU A 7 -24.63 24.90 19.38
C LEU A 7 -24.61 24.84 17.85
N ILE A 8 -25.18 23.80 17.25
CA ILE A 8 -25.30 23.65 15.79
C ILE A 8 -26.19 24.77 15.21
N ASN A 9 -27.31 25.05 15.87
CA ASN A 9 -28.25 26.10 15.44
C ASN A 9 -27.68 27.52 15.62
N SER A 10 -26.76 27.72 16.58
CA SER A 10 -26.04 28.98 16.80
C SER A 10 -25.00 29.25 15.71
N VAL A 11 -24.20 28.24 15.35
CA VAL A 11 -23.14 28.36 14.33
C VAL A 11 -23.73 28.63 12.94
N SER A 12 -24.88 28.04 12.62
CA SER A 12 -25.57 28.25 11.33
C SER A 12 -26.11 29.66 11.11
N LYS A 13 -26.25 30.48 12.17
CA LYS A 13 -26.77 31.85 12.09
C LYS A 13 -25.67 32.92 11.97
N SER A 14 -24.40 32.53 12.00
CA SER A 14 -23.29 33.47 11.85
C SER A 14 -23.01 33.78 10.37
N SER A 15 -22.95 35.07 10.02
CA SER A 15 -22.70 35.58 8.66
C SER A 15 -21.37 35.08 8.04
N THR A 16 -20.42 34.69 8.89
CA THR A 16 -19.13 34.07 8.53
C THR A 16 -19.26 32.60 8.09
N ALA A 17 -20.25 31.85 8.59
CA ALA A 17 -20.50 30.47 8.14
C ALA A 17 -21.18 30.44 6.76
N GLN A 18 -22.00 31.43 6.44
CA GLN A 18 -22.67 31.54 5.14
C GLN A 18 -21.69 31.85 4.00
N THR A 19 -20.62 32.61 4.26
CA THR A 19 -19.58 32.92 3.27
C THR A 19 -18.64 31.73 3.01
N LEU A 20 -18.45 30.83 3.99
CA LEU A 20 -17.65 29.62 3.82
C LEU A 20 -18.40 28.49 3.09
N LEU A 21 -19.72 28.44 3.20
CA LEU A 21 -20.57 27.47 2.48
C LEU A 21 -20.81 27.81 1.01
N GLN A 22 -20.45 29.02 0.58
CA GLN A 22 -20.55 29.44 -0.83
C GLN A 22 -19.37 28.96 -1.69
N ASN A 23 -18.35 28.36 -1.07
CA ASN A 23 -17.16 27.90 -1.77
C ASN A 23 -17.30 26.42 -2.12
N GLU A 24 -17.40 26.08 -3.41
CA GLU A 24 -17.65 24.70 -3.86
C GLU A 24 -16.62 23.70 -3.30
N HIS A 25 -15.36 24.13 -3.17
CA HIS A 25 -14.27 23.35 -2.59
C HIS A 25 -14.52 22.93 -1.14
N VAL A 26 -15.18 23.79 -0.36
CA VAL A 26 -15.52 23.51 1.03
C VAL A 26 -16.68 22.52 1.10
N ARG A 27 -17.65 22.62 0.19
CA ARG A 27 -18.74 21.63 0.06
C ARG A 27 -18.22 20.25 -0.36
N THR A 28 -17.32 20.18 -1.33
CA THR A 28 -16.73 18.90 -1.76
C THR A 28 -15.89 18.27 -0.64
N ALA A 29 -15.12 19.07 0.09
CA ALA A 29 -14.36 18.59 1.25
C ALA A 29 -15.27 18.09 2.38
N TRP A 30 -16.38 18.79 2.64
CA TRP A 30 -17.37 18.39 3.64
C TRP A 30 -18.07 17.07 3.28
N HIS A 31 -18.50 16.91 2.02
CA HIS A 31 -19.08 15.66 1.55
C HIS A 31 -18.08 14.49 1.50
N ALA A 32 -16.80 14.77 1.23
CA ALA A 32 -15.74 13.76 1.30
C ALA A 32 -15.48 13.31 2.74
N LEU A 33 -15.57 14.23 3.71
CA LEU A 33 -15.42 13.93 5.13
C LEU A 33 -16.56 13.05 5.65
N GLN A 34 -17.78 13.25 5.15
CA GLN A 34 -18.98 12.51 5.58
C GLN A 34 -19.06 11.08 5.01
N LYS A 35 -18.23 10.74 4.01
CA LYS A 35 -18.26 9.44 3.31
C LYS A 35 -17.27 8.39 3.84
N ASN A 36 -16.45 8.74 4.82
CA ASN A 36 -15.42 7.84 5.40
C ASN A 36 -15.70 7.59 6.90
N GLU A 37 -16.36 6.48 7.23
CA GLU A 37 -16.69 6.10 8.63
C GLU A 37 -15.52 5.52 9.44
N SER A 38 -14.28 5.66 8.99
CA SER A 38 -13.10 5.03 9.61
C SER A 38 -12.19 5.99 10.40
N TRP A 39 -12.69 7.17 10.82
CA TRP A 39 -11.88 8.18 11.52
C TRP A 39 -12.42 8.69 12.87
N LEU A 40 -13.44 8.05 13.45
CA LEU A 40 -13.99 8.47 14.75
C LEU A 40 -13.02 8.28 15.95
N LEU A 41 -11.83 7.70 15.76
CA LEU A 41 -10.82 7.56 16.82
C LEU A 41 -9.67 8.58 16.75
N TYR A 42 -9.52 9.34 15.66
CA TYR A 42 -8.45 10.35 15.53
C TYR A 42 -8.94 11.80 15.51
N GLY A 43 -10.25 12.03 15.38
CA GLY A 43 -10.83 13.38 15.31
C GLY A 43 -10.83 14.18 16.62
N SER A 44 -10.75 13.53 17.79
CA SER A 44 -10.78 14.22 19.09
C SER A 44 -9.43 14.82 19.52
N LEU A 45 -8.31 14.32 18.99
CA LEU A 45 -6.98 14.78 19.39
C LEU A 45 -6.55 16.09 18.70
N SER A 46 -7.07 16.36 17.49
CA SER A 46 -6.67 17.55 16.72
C SER A 46 -7.34 18.85 17.19
N LEU A 47 -8.50 18.78 17.85
CA LEU A 47 -9.24 19.98 18.26
C LEU A 47 -8.70 20.57 19.58
N ALA A 48 -8.15 19.74 20.46
CA ALA A 48 -7.54 20.17 21.73
C ALA A 48 -6.22 20.93 21.51
N VAL A 49 -5.41 20.53 20.53
CA VAL A 49 -4.15 21.22 20.19
C VAL A 49 -4.42 22.60 19.56
N ALA A 50 -5.46 22.72 18.73
CA ALA A 50 -5.83 24.00 18.11
C ALA A 50 -6.31 25.04 19.13
N LEU A 51 -7.02 24.62 20.19
CA LEU A 51 -7.48 25.53 21.25
C LEU A 51 -6.37 25.97 22.21
N LEU A 52 -5.31 25.18 22.41
CA LEU A 52 -4.18 25.56 23.26
C LEU A 52 -3.22 26.57 22.60
N VAL A 53 -3.07 26.54 21.28
CA VAL A 53 -2.23 27.51 20.54
C VAL A 53 -2.91 28.90 20.46
N SER A 54 -4.23 28.97 20.62
CA SER A 54 -5.01 30.20 20.46
C SER A 54 -4.91 31.18 21.65
N ARG A 55 -4.47 30.74 22.83
CA ARG A 55 -4.37 31.60 24.03
C ARG A 55 -3.02 32.30 24.23
N SER A 56 -1.98 31.94 23.48
CA SER A 56 -0.61 32.48 23.69
C SER A 56 -0.25 33.69 22.80
N LEU A 57 -1.20 34.27 22.06
CA LEU A 57 -0.95 35.40 21.14
C LEU A 57 -1.65 36.72 21.54
N ALA A 58 -2.30 36.77 22.70
CA ALA A 58 -3.07 37.94 23.16
C ALA A 58 -2.24 39.02 23.91
N ALA A 59 -0.94 39.13 23.64
CA ALA A 59 -0.10 40.17 24.24
C ALA A 59 1.06 40.57 23.32
N GLN A 60 0.77 41.33 22.25
CA GLN A 60 1.79 42.13 21.57
C GLN A 60 1.23 43.51 21.19
N PRO A 61 1.95 44.62 21.47
CA PRO A 61 1.49 45.98 21.21
C PRO A 61 1.55 46.34 19.71
N LYS A 62 0.66 47.27 19.32
CA LYS A 62 0.36 47.72 17.96
C LYS A 62 1.61 48.03 17.10
N PRO A 63 1.71 47.52 15.86
CA PRO A 63 2.82 47.86 14.97
C PRO A 63 2.57 49.15 14.19
N LYS A 64 3.59 50.01 14.16
CA LYS A 64 3.71 51.21 13.32
C LYS A 64 3.70 50.84 11.83
N LYS A 65 3.03 51.66 11.01
CA LYS A 65 3.00 51.57 9.53
C LYS A 65 4.42 51.41 8.98
N ARG A 66 4.73 50.23 8.39
CA ARG A 66 5.93 50.00 7.58
C ARG A 66 5.56 49.42 6.21
N LYS A 67 6.42 49.78 5.26
CA LYS A 67 6.28 49.77 3.80
C LYS A 67 5.97 48.40 3.20
N ARG A 68 5.19 48.42 2.10
CA ARG A 68 4.94 47.30 1.15
C ARG A 68 6.20 46.47 0.93
N SER A 69 6.24 45.25 1.46
CA SER A 69 7.18 44.21 1.03
C SER A 69 6.59 43.45 -0.16
N LYS A 70 7.44 43.17 -1.15
CA LYS A 70 7.09 42.46 -2.37
C LYS A 70 6.66 41.04 -2.02
N ARG A 71 5.44 40.68 -2.42
CA ARG A 71 4.90 39.32 -2.41
C ARG A 71 5.84 38.42 -3.22
N SER A 72 6.62 37.58 -2.55
CA SER A 72 7.37 36.52 -3.22
C SER A 72 6.37 35.57 -3.89
N LYS A 73 6.52 35.38 -5.20
CA LYS A 73 5.80 34.36 -5.95
C LYS A 73 6.12 33.01 -5.30
N LEU A 74 5.07 32.32 -4.85
CA LEU A 74 5.13 30.91 -4.51
C LEU A 74 5.63 30.18 -5.78
N GLN A 75 6.84 29.65 -5.73
CA GLN A 75 7.38 28.84 -6.82
C GLN A 75 6.51 27.59 -6.94
N LYS A 76 5.84 27.48 -8.09
CA LYS A 76 5.18 26.24 -8.53
C LYS A 76 6.26 25.15 -8.54
N PRO A 77 6.01 23.95 -7.95
CA PRO A 77 7.01 22.88 -7.98
C PRO A 77 7.39 22.61 -9.44
N GLU A 78 8.70 22.65 -9.71
CA GLU A 78 9.21 22.27 -11.03
C GLU A 78 8.76 20.83 -11.31
N PRO A 79 8.25 20.53 -12.52
CA PRO A 79 7.96 19.15 -12.89
C PRO A 79 9.26 18.33 -12.79
N PRO A 80 9.16 17.02 -12.51
CA PRO A 80 10.33 16.13 -12.52
C PRO A 80 11.09 16.31 -13.85
N ASN A 81 12.41 16.22 -13.80
CA ASN A 81 13.35 16.48 -14.91
C ASN A 81 13.26 15.43 -16.05
N MET A 82 12.16 14.68 -16.13
CA MET A 82 11.92 13.55 -17.03
C MET A 82 10.53 13.70 -17.63
N SER A 83 10.38 13.37 -18.91
CA SER A 83 9.04 13.33 -19.53
C SER A 83 8.18 12.22 -18.87
N PRO A 84 6.84 12.37 -18.84
CA PRO A 84 5.95 11.34 -18.26
C PRO A 84 6.16 9.96 -18.89
N GLU A 85 6.41 9.89 -20.19
CA GLU A 85 6.72 8.65 -20.91
C GLU A 85 8.04 8.02 -20.46
N GLN A 86 9.07 8.83 -20.22
CA GLN A 86 10.34 8.35 -19.67
C GLN A 86 10.17 7.85 -18.24
N GLN A 87 9.33 8.51 -17.43
CA GLN A 87 9.01 8.04 -16.09
C GLN A 87 8.31 6.67 -16.15
N ALA A 88 7.28 6.52 -16.97
CA ALA A 88 6.59 5.24 -17.15
C ALA A 88 7.54 4.13 -17.63
N GLN A 89 8.47 4.46 -18.53
CA GLN A 89 9.52 3.55 -18.97
C GLN A 89 10.42 3.11 -17.80
N GLN A 90 10.89 4.05 -16.99
CA GLN A 90 11.70 3.77 -15.81
C GLN A 90 10.94 2.95 -14.77
N ASP A 91 9.64 3.20 -14.58
CA ASP A 91 8.80 2.49 -13.62
C ASP A 91 8.64 1.03 -14.04
N ILE A 92 8.34 0.77 -15.32
CA ILE A 92 8.29 -0.61 -15.86
C ILE A 92 9.63 -1.31 -15.66
N ASP A 93 10.75 -0.62 -15.94
CA ASP A 93 12.09 -1.18 -15.80
C ASP A 93 12.50 -1.41 -14.35
N ALA A 94 12.06 -0.56 -13.43
CA ALA A 94 12.29 -0.73 -12.01
C ALA A 94 11.53 -1.95 -11.49
N ILE A 95 10.26 -2.12 -11.91
CA ILE A 95 9.46 -3.28 -11.52
C ILE A 95 10.05 -4.59 -12.08
N LEU A 96 10.48 -4.59 -13.34
CA LEU A 96 11.10 -5.76 -13.95
C LEU A 96 12.42 -6.12 -13.25
N ARG A 97 13.26 -5.13 -12.94
CA ARG A 97 14.52 -5.36 -12.21
C ARG A 97 14.28 -5.88 -10.80
N ASP A 98 13.30 -5.33 -10.08
CA ASP A 98 12.89 -5.82 -8.76
C ASP A 98 12.44 -7.30 -8.83
N PHE A 99 11.61 -7.63 -9.82
CA PHE A 99 11.19 -8.99 -10.13
C PHE A 99 12.38 -9.94 -10.35
N GLU A 100 13.28 -9.60 -11.27
CA GLU A 100 14.42 -10.43 -11.66
C GLU A 100 15.47 -10.57 -10.56
N THR A 101 15.70 -9.52 -9.78
CA THR A 101 16.77 -9.49 -8.77
C THR A 101 16.34 -10.13 -7.47
N ASN A 102 15.11 -9.83 -7.01
CA ASN A 102 14.67 -10.20 -5.67
C ASN A 102 13.83 -11.48 -5.67
N TYR A 103 12.98 -11.68 -6.67
CA TYR A 103 11.99 -12.77 -6.63
C TYR A 103 12.42 -14.00 -7.42
N VAL A 104 12.90 -13.84 -8.65
CA VAL A 104 13.34 -14.98 -9.49
C VAL A 104 14.32 -15.92 -8.77
N PRO A 105 15.46 -15.45 -8.20
CA PRO A 105 16.42 -16.36 -7.57
C PRO A 105 15.88 -17.02 -6.30
N GLU A 106 15.03 -16.32 -5.54
CA GLU A 106 14.41 -16.88 -4.34
C GLU A 106 13.34 -17.92 -4.69
N MET A 107 12.57 -17.68 -5.75
CA MET A 107 11.60 -18.64 -6.26
C MET A 107 12.26 -19.90 -6.79
N ASP A 108 13.35 -19.78 -7.54
CA ASP A 108 14.04 -20.96 -8.06
C ASP A 108 14.63 -21.81 -6.92
N LYS A 109 15.22 -21.18 -5.89
CA LYS A 109 15.64 -21.86 -4.66
C LYS A 109 14.47 -22.53 -3.93
N TYR A 110 13.32 -21.86 -3.88
CA TYR A 110 12.12 -22.40 -3.25
C TYR A 110 11.60 -23.64 -3.99
N ILE A 111 11.51 -23.57 -5.32
CA ILE A 111 11.07 -24.68 -6.16
C ILE A 111 12.02 -25.86 -6.03
N GLU A 112 13.34 -25.61 -6.09
CA GLU A 112 14.34 -26.65 -5.89
C GLU A 112 14.20 -27.32 -4.52
N ALA A 113 13.97 -26.54 -3.46
CA ALA A 113 13.75 -27.08 -2.12
C ALA A 113 12.48 -27.95 -2.04
N VAL A 114 11.40 -27.55 -2.73
CA VAL A 114 10.16 -28.34 -2.82
C VAL A 114 10.43 -29.65 -3.56
N GLU A 115 11.13 -29.61 -4.70
CA GLU A 115 11.48 -30.80 -5.48
C GLU A 115 12.34 -31.79 -4.69
N GLN A 116 13.35 -31.29 -3.98
CA GLN A 116 14.20 -32.11 -3.12
C GLN A 116 13.39 -32.81 -2.01
N GLU A 117 12.39 -32.12 -1.45
CA GLU A 117 11.55 -32.71 -0.41
C GLU A 117 10.60 -33.79 -0.97
N ILE A 118 10.07 -33.58 -2.18
CA ILE A 118 9.25 -34.58 -2.87
C ILE A 118 10.09 -35.81 -3.25
N ALA A 119 11.37 -35.62 -3.60
CA ALA A 119 12.27 -36.69 -4.01
C ALA A 119 12.78 -37.56 -2.84
N LYS A 120 12.72 -37.07 -1.60
CA LYS A 120 13.15 -37.86 -0.44
C LYS A 120 12.22 -39.07 -0.27
N PRO A 121 12.76 -40.31 -0.26
CA PRO A 121 11.95 -41.48 0.03
C PRO A 121 11.36 -41.34 1.45
N GLY A 122 10.04 -41.48 1.56
CA GLY A 122 9.31 -41.26 2.81
C GLY A 122 9.88 -42.08 3.98
N PRO A 123 9.63 -41.65 5.23
CA PRO A 123 10.15 -42.35 6.40
C PRO A 123 9.74 -43.83 6.33
N SER A 124 10.73 -44.73 6.27
CA SER A 124 10.49 -46.16 6.38
C SER A 124 9.62 -46.39 7.60
N LYS A 125 8.48 -47.08 7.47
CA LYS A 125 7.62 -47.44 8.59
C LYS A 125 8.39 -48.34 9.56
N ARG A 126 9.21 -47.76 10.44
CA ARG A 126 9.73 -48.45 11.62
C ARG A 126 8.58 -48.54 12.61
N LYS A 127 7.97 -49.73 12.68
CA LYS A 127 7.10 -50.12 13.78
C LYS A 127 7.89 -49.97 15.08
N GLY A 128 7.41 -49.11 15.97
CA GLY A 128 7.74 -49.18 17.40
C GLY A 128 8.32 -47.90 18.01
N LYS A 129 7.62 -47.47 19.07
CA LYS A 129 8.07 -46.62 20.19
C LYS A 129 7.78 -45.12 20.08
N LYS A 130 6.71 -44.72 20.78
CA LYS A 130 6.35 -43.33 21.11
C LYS A 130 7.49 -42.69 21.91
N SER A 131 8.17 -41.71 21.34
CA SER A 131 8.93 -40.70 22.08
C SER A 131 8.52 -39.31 21.58
N ALA A 132 7.92 -38.55 22.48
CA ALA A 132 7.45 -37.19 22.23
C ALA A 132 8.63 -36.22 22.03
N LYS A 133 8.81 -35.75 20.81
CA LYS A 133 9.44 -34.46 20.50
C LYS A 133 8.90 -34.04 19.14
N LYS A 134 7.98 -33.07 19.09
CA LYS A 134 7.40 -32.55 17.84
C LYS A 134 8.22 -31.34 17.35
N PRO A 135 9.04 -31.48 16.30
CA PRO A 135 9.43 -30.34 15.46
C PRO A 135 8.71 -30.34 14.09
N ASP A 136 7.80 -31.28 13.81
CA ASP A 136 7.35 -31.54 12.44
C ASP A 136 6.28 -30.59 11.84
N ALA A 137 5.73 -29.67 12.64
CA ALA A 137 4.78 -28.67 12.13
C ALA A 137 5.47 -27.45 11.50
N SER A 138 6.69 -27.14 11.96
CA SER A 138 7.37 -25.87 11.62
C SER A 138 7.82 -25.82 10.16
N TYR A 139 8.38 -26.91 9.62
CA TYR A 139 8.86 -26.95 8.23
C TYR A 139 7.72 -27.05 7.21
N LYS A 140 6.56 -27.60 7.59
CA LYS A 140 5.38 -27.68 6.71
C LYS A 140 4.76 -26.31 6.50
N GLN A 141 4.58 -25.58 7.60
CA GLN A 141 4.16 -24.18 7.57
C GLN A 141 5.15 -23.32 6.78
N LYS A 142 6.44 -23.67 6.76
CA LYS A 142 7.44 -22.94 5.98
C LYS A 142 7.13 -22.94 4.48
N PHE A 143 6.84 -24.10 3.87
CA PHE A 143 6.59 -24.16 2.42
C PHE A 143 5.29 -23.48 2.02
N GLU A 144 4.24 -23.61 2.85
CA GLU A 144 2.96 -22.92 2.64
C GLU A 144 3.10 -21.40 2.82
N TYR A 145 3.80 -20.95 3.85
CA TYR A 145 4.11 -19.54 4.06
C TYR A 145 4.89 -18.95 2.89
N GLN A 146 5.92 -19.66 2.41
CA GLN A 146 6.71 -19.20 1.27
C GLN A 146 5.90 -19.17 -0.03
N TYR A 147 5.02 -20.15 -0.27
CA TYR A 147 4.08 -20.12 -1.40
C TYR A 147 3.21 -18.86 -1.36
N LEU A 148 2.57 -18.61 -0.22
CA LEU A 148 1.69 -17.44 -0.03
C LEU A 148 2.46 -16.13 -0.21
N TYR A 149 3.68 -16.05 0.36
CA TYR A 149 4.56 -14.89 0.22
C TYR A 149 4.88 -14.58 -1.24
N PHE A 150 5.33 -15.57 -2.03
CA PHE A 150 5.64 -15.34 -3.44
C PHE A 150 4.38 -15.00 -4.24
N ASN A 151 3.28 -15.72 -4.00
CA ASN A 151 2.02 -15.45 -4.69
C ASN A 151 1.56 -13.99 -4.47
N GLU A 152 1.51 -13.53 -3.22
CA GLU A 152 1.15 -12.14 -2.91
C GLU A 152 2.12 -11.13 -3.53
N SER A 153 3.42 -11.42 -3.49
CA SER A 153 4.44 -10.48 -3.97
C SER A 153 4.38 -10.31 -5.48
N LEU A 154 4.21 -11.41 -6.21
CA LEU A 154 4.03 -11.37 -7.67
C LEU A 154 2.71 -10.67 -8.06
N LEU A 155 1.63 -10.88 -7.32
CA LEU A 155 0.37 -10.15 -7.52
C LEU A 155 0.56 -8.65 -7.27
N LYS A 156 1.30 -8.25 -6.23
CA LYS A 156 1.63 -6.83 -5.98
C LYS A 156 2.43 -6.21 -7.13
N LEU A 157 3.37 -6.93 -7.73
CA LEU A 157 4.11 -6.46 -8.91
C LEU A 157 3.19 -6.27 -10.13
N LEU A 158 2.24 -7.18 -10.35
CA LEU A 158 1.24 -7.03 -11.41
C LEU A 158 0.37 -5.77 -11.19
N MET A 159 -0.11 -5.54 -9.97
CA MET A 159 -0.88 -4.35 -9.64
C MET A 159 -0.08 -3.06 -9.89
N LYS A 160 1.22 -3.05 -9.56
CA LYS A 160 2.12 -1.93 -9.86
C LYS A 160 2.24 -1.72 -11.37
N LEU A 161 2.46 -2.77 -12.16
CA LEU A 161 2.56 -2.67 -13.62
C LEU A 161 1.25 -2.12 -14.24
N ASP A 162 0.10 -2.59 -13.79
CA ASP A 162 -1.20 -2.14 -14.29
C ASP A 162 -1.47 -0.66 -13.97
N SER A 163 -0.91 -0.16 -12.87
CA SER A 163 -1.01 1.25 -12.50
C SER A 163 -0.15 2.20 -13.34
N VAL A 164 0.82 1.69 -14.12
CA VAL A 164 1.67 2.54 -14.96
C VAL A 164 0.90 3.03 -16.18
N GLU A 165 0.79 4.35 -16.33
CA GLU A 165 0.19 5.00 -17.49
C GLU A 165 1.07 4.87 -18.74
N ILE A 166 0.46 4.54 -19.88
CA ILE A 166 1.19 4.27 -21.14
C ILE A 166 1.16 5.43 -22.14
N TYR A 167 0.53 6.57 -21.81
CA TYR A 167 0.48 7.80 -22.62
C TYR A 167 0.20 7.64 -24.14
N GLY A 168 -0.41 6.53 -24.56
CA GLY A 168 -0.62 6.21 -25.97
C GLY A 168 0.60 5.61 -26.70
N SER A 169 1.74 5.44 -26.02
CA SER A 169 2.94 4.81 -26.58
C SER A 169 2.76 3.31 -26.73
N GLN A 170 2.90 2.83 -27.97
CA GLN A 170 2.78 1.41 -28.31
C GLN A 170 3.98 0.59 -27.78
N ASP A 171 5.14 1.22 -27.69
CA ASP A 171 6.36 0.57 -27.17
C ASP A 171 6.23 0.30 -25.67
N LEU A 172 5.78 1.30 -24.90
CA LEU A 172 5.49 1.15 -23.47
C LEU A 172 4.43 0.07 -23.23
N ARG A 173 3.38 0.04 -24.06
CA ARG A 173 2.33 -0.98 -23.98
C ARG A 173 2.89 -2.38 -24.22
N THR A 174 3.76 -2.54 -25.21
CA THR A 174 4.38 -3.82 -25.54
C THR A 174 5.32 -4.27 -24.43
N LYS A 175 6.15 -3.37 -23.90
CA LYS A 175 7.08 -3.67 -22.82
C LYS A 175 6.36 -4.05 -21.53
N ARG A 176 5.33 -3.28 -21.14
CA ARG A 176 4.47 -3.62 -19.98
C ARG A 176 3.86 -5.01 -20.15
N LYS A 177 3.34 -5.33 -21.35
CA LYS A 177 2.76 -6.65 -21.64
C LYS A 177 3.80 -7.78 -21.54
N GLN A 178 5.03 -7.56 -21.99
CA GLN A 178 6.12 -8.52 -21.85
C GLN A 178 6.43 -8.78 -20.37
N CYS A 179 6.58 -7.73 -19.56
CA CYS A 179 6.82 -7.85 -18.12
C CYS A 179 5.70 -8.60 -17.41
N ILE A 180 4.44 -8.25 -17.69
CA ILE A 180 3.26 -8.95 -17.16
C ILE A 180 3.31 -10.43 -17.51
N LYS A 181 3.62 -10.78 -18.77
CA LYS A 181 3.69 -12.18 -19.22
C LYS A 181 4.79 -12.95 -18.48
N MET A 182 5.95 -12.33 -18.23
CA MET A 182 7.02 -12.95 -17.45
C MET A 182 6.56 -13.28 -16.03
N ILE A 183 6.00 -12.31 -15.31
CA ILE A 183 5.50 -12.51 -13.94
C ILE A 183 4.40 -13.57 -13.91
N GLN A 184 3.46 -13.54 -14.86
CA GLN A 184 2.39 -14.54 -14.98
C GLN A 184 2.93 -15.94 -15.25
N ASN A 185 4.01 -16.10 -16.01
CA ASN A 185 4.63 -17.40 -16.22
C ASN A 185 5.22 -17.96 -14.91
N TYR A 186 5.80 -17.10 -14.06
CA TYR A 186 6.29 -17.52 -12.75
C TYR A 186 5.17 -17.84 -11.77
N LEU A 187 4.06 -17.09 -11.79
CA LEU A 187 2.85 -17.45 -11.04
C LEU A 187 2.33 -18.82 -11.44
N LYS A 188 2.22 -19.10 -12.75
CA LYS A 188 1.82 -20.42 -13.26
C LYS A 188 2.79 -21.53 -12.85
N LYS A 189 4.10 -21.26 -12.91
CA LYS A 189 5.13 -22.19 -12.43
C LYS A 189 4.90 -22.48 -10.95
N LEU A 190 4.73 -21.46 -10.11
CA LEU A 190 4.46 -21.60 -8.68
C LEU A 190 3.18 -22.40 -8.41
N ASP A 191 2.09 -22.10 -9.11
CA ASP A 191 0.80 -22.79 -8.97
C ASP A 191 0.87 -24.26 -9.37
N SER A 192 1.75 -24.60 -10.32
CA SER A 192 1.94 -26.00 -10.71
C SER A 192 2.51 -26.88 -9.59
N TYR A 193 3.20 -26.29 -8.60
CA TYR A 193 3.70 -27.00 -7.41
C TYR A 193 2.75 -26.92 -6.21
N LYS A 194 1.67 -26.12 -6.31
CA LYS A 194 0.66 -26.02 -5.24
C LYS A 194 0.14 -27.40 -4.79
N PRO A 195 -0.27 -28.33 -5.68
CA PRO A 195 -0.77 -29.63 -5.23
C PRO A 195 0.31 -30.47 -4.54
N GLU A 196 1.58 -30.31 -4.90
CA GLU A 196 2.71 -30.98 -4.25
C GLU A 196 2.95 -30.42 -2.85
N ILE A 197 2.89 -29.10 -2.72
CA ILE A 197 2.96 -28.41 -1.43
C ILE A 197 1.79 -28.86 -0.55
N ASP A 198 0.57 -28.90 -1.09
CA ASP A 198 -0.61 -29.40 -0.37
C ASP A 198 -0.45 -30.89 0.04
N LYS A 199 0.19 -31.73 -0.79
CA LYS A 199 0.51 -33.11 -0.39
C LYS A 199 1.52 -33.14 0.76
N LEU A 200 2.52 -32.26 0.77
CA LEU A 200 3.50 -32.16 1.84
C LEU A 200 2.85 -31.67 3.16
N THR A 201 1.86 -30.78 3.07
CA THR A 201 1.11 -30.30 4.25
C THR A 201 0.13 -31.38 4.74
N VAL A 202 -0.62 -32.05 3.86
CA VAL A 202 -1.71 -32.99 4.20
C VAL A 202 -1.23 -34.41 4.56
N LYS A 203 -0.14 -34.95 3.99
CA LYS A 203 0.37 -36.32 4.30
C LYS A 203 0.89 -36.53 5.73
N GLY A 204 0.59 -35.62 6.66
CA GLY A 204 0.91 -35.73 8.09
C GLY A 204 -0.25 -36.13 9.00
N LEU A 205 -1.37 -36.63 8.46
CA LEU A 205 -2.50 -37.20 9.22
C LEU A 205 -2.48 -38.73 9.19
#